data_AF-A0A3P9AW89-F1
#
_entry.id   AF-A0A3P9AW89-F1
#
_cell.length_a   1.000
_cell.length_b   1.000
_cell.length_c   1.000
_cell.angle_alpha   90.00
_cell.angle_beta   90.00
_cell.angle_gamma   90.00
#
_symmetry.space_group_name_H-M   'P 1'
#
loop_
_entity.id
_entity.type
_entity.pdbx_description
1 polymer ?
#
loop_
_entity_poly.entity_id
_entity_poly.type
_entity_poly.pdbx_seq_one_letter_code
_entity_poly.pdbx_strand_id
1 'polypeptide(L)'
;MSGWVSDATSLGTSQTLQGLEAYLPLPPLPLPVADSLRHQCVGGSLCLGMGIRVHTGSLLGGRLSGPGDWTEIRVHPPSYEGTVVRAVAQLEEKLRKCMKKKLLEAELERVQQYAVDVTLDPDTASSRLILSADGKQVHCGDVRKNLPDTPQRFSPCPNVLGKQSLSSGRFYFEVQVKGKTAWDLGVASELVNRKGKVTLTPQDGFWSLGLRNRNEYRAFASPSVRLCLQSGPEKVGVFVDYEEGLVSFYDVDTAALIYSFTGCSFIQKLHPYFSPCLNDGGENSAPLINCPVNQIEHPLLDLYMVTILYVHQI
;
A
#
# COMPACT_ATOMS: atom_id res chain seq x y z
N MET A 1 50.76 -48.18 -0.58
CA MET A 1 50.81 -48.92 -1.86
C MET A 1 49.36 -49.20 -2.20
N SER A 2 48.67 -48.67 -3.20
CA SER A 2 48.90 -48.08 -4.53
C SER A 2 47.62 -47.23 -4.81
N GLY A 3 47.55 -46.08 -5.46
CA GLY A 3 48.27 -45.58 -6.64
C GLY A 3 47.41 -45.73 -7.90
N TRP A 4 47.17 -44.59 -8.61
CA TRP A 4 46.64 -44.40 -9.98
C TRP A 4 45.10 -44.28 -10.12
N VAL A 5 44.50 -43.12 -10.44
CA VAL A 5 44.57 -42.18 -11.60
C VAL A 5 44.04 -42.80 -12.90
N SER A 6 42.98 -42.21 -13.47
CA SER A 6 42.90 -41.77 -14.89
C SER A 6 41.59 -41.03 -15.18
N ASP A 7 41.73 -39.78 -15.64
CA ASP A 7 40.76 -39.03 -16.44
C ASP A 7 40.53 -39.68 -17.81
N ALA A 8 39.40 -39.36 -18.46
CA ALA A 8 39.33 -38.74 -19.81
C ALA A 8 38.03 -39.08 -20.59
N THR A 9 37.26 -38.01 -20.85
CA THR A 9 36.88 -37.49 -22.18
C THR A 9 36.11 -38.35 -23.21
N SER A 10 34.93 -37.86 -23.63
CA SER A 10 34.45 -37.73 -25.04
C SER A 10 32.95 -37.36 -25.03
N LEU A 11 32.52 -36.12 -25.35
CA LEU A 11 32.25 -35.53 -26.68
C LEU A 11 31.14 -36.22 -27.52
N GLY A 12 30.15 -35.41 -27.93
CA GLY A 12 29.10 -35.73 -28.91
C GLY A 12 27.79 -34.97 -28.65
N THR A 13 27.74 -33.64 -28.86
CA THR A 13 27.14 -32.93 -30.03
C THR A 13 25.64 -33.09 -30.28
N SER A 14 24.98 -31.93 -30.20
CA SER A 14 23.89 -31.43 -31.06
C SER A 14 22.50 -32.08 -30.95
N GLN A 15 21.55 -31.33 -30.37
CA GLN A 15 20.32 -31.00 -31.09
C GLN A 15 19.75 -29.65 -30.63
N THR A 16 19.66 -28.79 -31.62
CA THR A 16 19.00 -27.50 -31.69
C THR A 16 17.50 -27.64 -31.45
N LEU A 17 16.92 -26.83 -30.54
CA LEU A 17 15.57 -26.32 -30.73
C LEU A 17 15.58 -24.82 -30.41
N GLN A 18 15.49 -24.06 -31.50
CA GLN A 18 15.09 -22.67 -31.52
C GLN A 18 13.67 -22.56 -30.96
N GLY A 19 13.45 -21.54 -30.14
CA GLY A 19 12.15 -21.15 -29.61
C GLY A 19 12.23 -19.73 -29.06
N LEU A 20 12.60 -18.79 -29.93
CA LEU A 20 12.45 -17.36 -29.70
C LEU A 20 10.94 -17.04 -29.69
N GLU A 21 10.38 -16.70 -28.53
CA GLU A 21 9.24 -15.78 -28.47
C GLU A 21 9.71 -14.49 -27.82
N ALA A 22 10.21 -13.60 -28.67
CA ALA A 22 10.22 -12.18 -28.38
C ALA A 22 8.76 -11.73 -28.26
N TYR A 23 8.38 -11.20 -27.10
CA TYR A 23 7.12 -10.49 -26.93
C TYR A 23 7.12 -9.31 -27.91
N LEU A 24 6.43 -9.49 -29.05
CA LEU A 24 6.07 -8.40 -29.93
C LEU A 24 5.10 -7.46 -29.18
N PRO A 25 5.29 -6.14 -29.22
CA PRO A 25 4.31 -5.22 -28.67
C PRO A 25 2.98 -5.39 -29.43
N LEU A 26 1.89 -5.48 -28.66
CA LEU A 26 0.54 -5.59 -29.18
C LEU A 26 0.28 -4.52 -30.26
N PRO A 27 -0.35 -4.88 -31.39
CA PRO A 27 -0.77 -3.89 -32.37
C PRO A 27 -1.78 -2.93 -31.72
N PRO A 28 -1.73 -1.62 -32.02
CA PRO A 28 -2.71 -0.68 -31.51
C PRO A 28 -4.11 -1.11 -31.97
N LEU A 29 -5.05 -1.12 -31.01
CA LEU A 29 -6.46 -1.39 -31.28
C LEU A 29 -6.97 -0.44 -32.38
N PRO A 30 -7.79 -0.93 -33.33
CA PRO A 30 -8.38 -0.06 -34.34
C PRO A 30 -9.28 0.95 -33.65
N LEU A 31 -8.93 2.23 -33.75
CA LEU A 31 -9.85 3.31 -33.42
C LEU A 31 -11.04 3.23 -34.39
N PRO A 32 -12.28 3.40 -33.92
CA PRO A 32 -13.44 3.41 -34.80
C PRO A 32 -13.29 4.52 -35.84
N VAL A 33 -13.27 4.11 -37.10
CA VAL A 33 -13.29 4.99 -38.26
C VAL A 33 -14.63 5.73 -38.24
N ALA A 34 -14.59 7.01 -37.88
CA ALA A 34 -15.73 7.90 -37.99
C ALA A 34 -15.90 8.31 -39.46
N ASP A 35 -16.56 7.44 -40.24
CA ASP A 35 -17.00 7.81 -41.58
C ASP A 35 -18.39 8.47 -41.52
N SER A 36 -18.37 9.78 -41.79
CA SER A 36 -19.39 10.56 -42.49
C SER A 36 -20.81 10.65 -41.91
N LEU A 37 -21.05 11.71 -41.14
CA LEU A 37 -22.26 12.52 -41.33
C LEU A 37 -21.82 13.92 -41.76
N ARG A 38 -21.74 14.13 -43.08
CA ARG A 38 -21.77 15.46 -43.67
C ARG A 38 -23.15 16.06 -43.38
N HIS A 39 -23.20 16.97 -42.41
CA HIS A 39 -24.18 18.05 -42.44
C HIS A 39 -23.45 19.36 -42.21
N GLN A 40 -23.41 20.17 -43.27
CA GLN A 40 -23.03 21.58 -43.24
C GLN A 40 -23.87 22.29 -42.17
N CYS A 41 -23.24 22.67 -41.06
CA CYS A 41 -23.79 23.68 -40.17
C CYS A 41 -23.17 25.03 -40.54
N VAL A 42 -23.96 25.85 -41.23
CA VAL A 42 -23.71 27.28 -41.36
C VAL A 42 -24.19 27.91 -40.04
N GLY A 43 -23.25 28.42 -39.24
CA GLY A 43 -23.54 29.06 -37.94
C GLY A 43 -22.66 28.48 -36.84
N GLY A 44 -21.74 29.29 -36.33
CA GLY A 44 -20.69 28.88 -35.39
C GLY A 44 -21.22 28.15 -34.15
N SER A 45 -20.86 26.88 -34.03
CA SER A 45 -21.05 26.07 -32.83
C SER A 45 -19.86 25.13 -32.70
N LEU A 46 -19.22 25.12 -31.53
CA LEU A 46 -18.10 24.24 -31.19
C LEU A 46 -18.66 22.99 -30.50
N CYS A 47 -18.48 21.81 -31.09
CA CYS A 47 -18.90 20.54 -30.49
C CYS A 47 -17.76 19.99 -29.62
N LEU A 48 -17.91 20.04 -28.29
CA LEU A 48 -17.11 19.23 -27.37
C LEU A 48 -17.81 17.87 -27.19
N GLY A 49 -17.05 16.79 -27.35
CA GLY A 49 -17.50 15.40 -27.58
C GLY A 49 -18.19 14.67 -26.43
N MET A 50 -19.09 15.30 -25.69
CA MET A 50 -20.02 14.64 -24.78
C MET A 50 -21.34 15.41 -24.73
N GLY A 51 -22.26 15.09 -25.65
CA GLY A 51 -23.73 15.09 -25.50
C GLY A 51 -24.49 16.21 -24.75
N ILE A 52 -23.91 17.35 -24.40
CA ILE A 52 -24.59 18.44 -23.68
C ILE A 52 -24.84 19.60 -24.63
N ARG A 53 -26.12 19.80 -25.00
CA ARG A 53 -26.55 20.86 -25.91
C ARG A 53 -26.87 22.13 -25.12
N VAL A 54 -25.89 23.01 -24.94
CA VAL A 54 -26.11 24.35 -24.37
C VAL A 54 -26.89 25.20 -25.38
N HIS A 55 -28.11 25.59 -25.05
CA HIS A 55 -28.90 26.51 -25.87
C HIS A 55 -28.55 27.95 -25.52
N THR A 56 -27.87 28.65 -26.41
CA THR A 56 -27.78 30.12 -26.34
C THR A 56 -29.05 30.68 -26.99
N GLY A 57 -29.97 31.18 -26.17
CA GLY A 57 -31.23 31.73 -26.64
C GLY A 57 -31.01 32.94 -27.54
N SER A 58 -31.40 32.82 -28.81
CA SER A 58 -31.66 33.96 -29.69
C SER A 58 -33.06 34.47 -29.38
N LEU A 59 -33.18 35.66 -28.81
CA LEU A 59 -34.47 36.33 -28.61
C LEU A 59 -34.99 36.76 -29.99
N LEU A 60 -36.10 36.14 -30.40
CA LEU A 60 -36.83 36.39 -31.64
C LEU A 60 -37.28 37.85 -31.77
N GLY A 61 -37.21 38.34 -33.00
CA GLY A 61 -37.44 39.73 -33.37
C GLY A 61 -38.87 40.25 -33.18
N GLY A 62 -38.95 41.56 -32.90
CA GLY A 62 -40.12 42.40 -33.10
C GLY A 62 -39.79 43.49 -34.12
N ARG A 63 -40.60 43.59 -35.18
CA ARG A 63 -40.48 44.59 -36.25
C ARG A 63 -41.20 45.86 -35.83
N LEU A 64 -40.49 46.99 -35.70
CA LEU A 64 -41.06 48.34 -35.65
C LEU A 64 -40.28 49.27 -36.59
N SER A 65 -41.04 50.06 -37.35
CA SER A 65 -40.60 50.89 -38.47
C SER A 65 -40.18 52.29 -38.01
N GLY A 66 -39.00 52.76 -38.42
CA GLY A 66 -38.59 54.17 -38.31
C GLY A 66 -37.07 54.38 -38.54
N PRO A 67 -36.63 55.42 -39.28
CA PRO A 67 -35.21 55.63 -39.62
C PRO A 67 -34.50 56.38 -38.49
N GLY A 68 -33.89 55.64 -37.58
CA GLY A 68 -32.97 56.16 -36.57
C GLY A 68 -31.59 55.55 -36.79
N ASP A 69 -30.57 56.41 -36.75
CA ASP A 69 -29.16 56.06 -36.88
C ASP A 69 -28.77 55.09 -35.75
N TRP A 70 -28.58 53.80 -36.07
CA TRP A 70 -28.22 52.77 -35.09
C TRP A 70 -26.69 52.67 -35.02
N THR A 71 -26.11 53.17 -33.93
CA THR A 71 -24.77 52.73 -33.54
C THR A 71 -24.87 51.28 -33.11
N GLU A 72 -24.18 50.37 -33.81
CA GLU A 72 -24.15 48.94 -33.51
C GLU A 72 -23.54 48.70 -32.12
N ILE A 73 -24.36 48.69 -31.07
CA ILE A 73 -23.90 48.35 -29.71
C ILE A 73 -23.74 46.83 -29.64
N ARG A 74 -22.52 46.36 -29.86
CA ARG A 74 -22.13 44.99 -29.59
C ARG A 74 -22.03 44.78 -28.09
N VAL A 75 -23.09 44.23 -27.50
CA VAL A 75 -23.03 43.70 -26.13
C VAL A 75 -22.37 42.32 -26.22
N HIS A 76 -21.08 42.25 -25.86
CA HIS A 76 -20.41 40.97 -25.70
C HIS A 76 -20.99 40.26 -24.47
N PRO A 77 -21.58 39.06 -24.60
CA PRO A 77 -21.97 38.27 -23.44
C PRO A 77 -20.72 38.02 -22.60
N PRO A 78 -20.78 38.12 -21.25
CA PRO A 78 -19.65 37.73 -20.43
C PRO A 78 -19.30 36.27 -20.76
N SER A 79 -18.04 36.03 -21.14
CA SER A 79 -17.56 34.69 -21.49
C SER A 79 -17.61 33.81 -20.24
N TYR A 80 -18.71 33.07 -20.10
CA TYR A 80 -18.90 32.06 -19.06
C TYR A 80 -17.98 30.85 -19.28
N GLU A 81 -17.38 30.73 -20.46
CA GLU A 81 -16.53 29.63 -20.90
C GLU A 81 -15.33 29.43 -19.96
N GLY A 82 -14.62 30.50 -19.57
CA GLY A 82 -13.50 30.40 -18.64
C GLY A 82 -13.87 29.96 -17.22
N THR A 83 -15.11 30.27 -16.79
CA THR A 83 -15.64 29.84 -15.49
C THR A 83 -16.09 28.38 -15.54
N VAL A 84 -16.77 27.98 -16.62
CA VAL A 84 -17.23 26.59 -16.83
C VAL A 84 -16.04 25.65 -16.96
N VAL A 85 -15.03 25.98 -17.77
CA VAL A 85 -13.80 25.17 -17.92
C VAL A 85 -13.10 24.98 -16.58
N ARG A 86 -13.00 26.02 -15.76
CA ARG A 86 -12.39 25.93 -14.42
C ARG A 86 -13.22 25.06 -13.48
N ALA A 87 -14.54 25.18 -13.50
CA ALA A 87 -15.43 24.38 -12.66
C ALA A 87 -15.38 22.89 -13.03
N VAL A 88 -15.34 22.56 -14.33
CA VAL A 88 -15.18 21.19 -14.82
C VAL A 88 -13.83 20.62 -14.37
N ALA A 89 -12.72 21.35 -14.56
CA ALA A 89 -11.40 20.89 -14.12
C ALA A 89 -11.34 20.65 -12.59
N GLN A 90 -11.99 21.51 -11.79
CA GLN A 90 -12.10 21.31 -10.35
C GLN A 90 -12.94 20.08 -9.98
N LEU A 91 -14.02 19.82 -10.71
CA LEU A 91 -14.87 18.65 -10.51
C LEU A 91 -14.12 17.36 -10.87
N GLU A 92 -13.42 17.34 -12.00
CA GLU A 92 -12.57 16.23 -12.43
C GLU A 92 -11.50 15.89 -11.38
N GLU A 93 -10.81 16.90 -10.85
CA GLU A 93 -9.81 16.71 -9.81
C GLU A 93 -10.41 16.18 -8.50
N LYS A 94 -11.59 16.67 -8.11
CA LYS A 94 -12.32 16.18 -6.94
C LYS A 94 -12.77 14.72 -7.12
N LEU A 95 -13.34 14.39 -8.29
CA LEU A 95 -13.75 13.04 -8.64
C LEU A 95 -12.55 12.09 -8.60
N ARG A 96 -11.44 12.46 -9.23
CA ARG A 96 -10.18 11.70 -9.22
C ARG A 96 -9.67 11.43 -7.80
N LYS A 97 -9.63 12.46 -6.94
CA LYS A 97 -9.22 12.32 -5.54
C LYS A 97 -10.15 11.41 -4.76
N CYS A 98 -11.46 11.55 -4.93
CA CYS A 98 -12.47 10.71 -4.29
C CYS A 98 -12.35 9.25 -4.71
N MET A 99 -12.22 8.98 -6.01
CA MET A 99 -12.05 7.62 -6.53
C MET A 99 -10.75 6.98 -6.03
N LYS A 100 -9.64 7.72 -6.03
CA LYS A 100 -8.36 7.22 -5.49
C LYS A 100 -8.50 6.86 -4.02
N LYS A 101 -9.11 7.73 -3.21
CA LYS A 101 -9.33 7.48 -1.78
C LYS A 101 -10.17 6.21 -1.55
N LYS A 102 -11.28 6.06 -2.26
CA LYS A 102 -12.14 4.87 -2.17
C LYS A 102 -11.42 3.58 -2.55
N LEU A 103 -10.52 3.62 -3.53
CA LEU A 103 -9.72 2.46 -3.93
C LEU A 103 -8.76 2.03 -2.81
N LEU A 104 -8.12 2.99 -2.13
CA LEU A 104 -7.24 2.71 -1.00
C LEU A 104 -8.02 2.11 0.18
N GLU A 105 -9.16 2.71 0.51
CA GLU A 105 -10.06 2.22 1.58
C GLU A 105 -10.52 0.79 1.29
N ALA A 106 -10.99 0.50 0.07
CA ALA A 106 -11.43 -0.85 -0.32
C ALA A 106 -10.30 -1.88 -0.24
N GLU A 107 -9.07 -1.50 -0.59
CA GLU A 107 -7.91 -2.40 -0.48
C GLU A 107 -7.54 -2.67 0.98
N LEU A 108 -7.57 -1.64 1.84
CA LEU A 108 -7.35 -1.82 3.28
C LEU A 108 -8.44 -2.70 3.90
N GLU A 109 -9.72 -2.47 3.58
CA GLU A 109 -10.85 -3.27 4.02
C GLU A 109 -10.68 -4.75 3.61
N ARG A 110 -10.24 -4.99 2.37
CA ARG A 110 -9.97 -6.35 1.86
C ARG A 110 -8.92 -7.09 2.69
N VAL A 111 -7.82 -6.44 3.07
CA VAL A 111 -6.79 -7.10 3.90
C VAL A 111 -7.20 -7.22 5.37
N GLN A 112 -8.02 -6.29 5.88
CA GLN A 112 -8.57 -6.34 7.24
C GLN A 112 -9.48 -7.55 7.49
N GLN A 113 -10.02 -8.19 6.45
CA GLN A 113 -10.75 -9.46 6.57
C GLN A 113 -9.89 -10.59 7.18
N TYR A 114 -8.57 -10.52 7.04
CA TYR A 114 -7.62 -11.49 7.61
C TYR A 114 -7.11 -11.07 8.99
N ALA A 115 -7.81 -10.15 9.66
CA ALA A 115 -7.41 -9.65 10.95
C ALA A 115 -7.38 -10.75 12.01
N VAL A 116 -6.38 -10.66 12.86
CA VAL A 116 -6.18 -11.58 13.98
C VAL A 116 -5.95 -10.81 15.27
N ASP A 117 -6.32 -11.43 16.38
CA ASP A 117 -6.11 -10.85 17.69
C ASP A 117 -4.69 -11.15 18.22
N VAL A 118 -3.75 -10.22 18.03
CA VAL A 118 -2.35 -10.43 18.40
C VAL A 118 -2.08 -10.14 19.88
N THR A 119 -1.44 -11.08 20.56
CA THR A 119 -0.94 -10.94 21.93
C THR A 119 0.56 -11.17 21.98
N LEU A 120 1.27 -10.40 22.78
CA LEU A 120 2.72 -10.48 22.94
C LEU A 120 3.12 -11.70 23.76
N ASP A 121 4.25 -12.31 23.40
CA ASP A 121 4.81 -13.48 24.08
C ASP A 121 5.87 -13.07 25.13
N PRO A 122 5.58 -13.20 26.45
CA PRO A 122 6.51 -12.86 27.52
C PRO A 122 7.81 -13.68 27.52
N ASP A 123 7.79 -14.89 26.95
CA ASP A 123 8.97 -15.76 26.91
C ASP A 123 10.00 -15.28 25.89
N THR A 124 9.54 -14.56 24.85
CA THR A 124 10.41 -13.95 23.85
C THR A 124 10.85 -12.54 24.23
N ALA A 125 10.06 -11.85 25.05
CA ALA A 125 10.26 -10.43 25.37
C ALA A 125 11.60 -10.16 26.05
N SER A 126 12.35 -9.18 25.54
CA SER A 126 13.57 -8.73 26.21
C SER A 126 13.33 -8.29 27.65
N SER A 127 14.31 -8.54 28.52
CA SER A 127 14.25 -8.17 29.95
C SER A 127 14.10 -6.67 30.23
N ARG A 128 14.26 -5.81 29.23
CA ARG A 128 13.98 -4.36 29.32
C ARG A 128 12.53 -3.99 29.04
N LEU A 129 11.75 -4.91 28.47
CA LEU A 129 10.39 -4.62 28.04
C LEU A 129 9.37 -4.78 29.18
N ILE A 130 8.38 -3.91 29.16
CA ILE A 130 7.23 -3.95 30.06
C ILE A 130 6.00 -4.21 29.19
N LEU A 131 5.33 -5.33 29.47
CA LEU A 131 4.11 -5.75 28.78
C LEU A 131 2.90 -5.42 29.66
N SER A 132 1.79 -5.01 29.04
CA SER A 132 0.51 -4.90 29.74
C SER A 132 -0.04 -6.27 30.14
N ALA A 133 -0.96 -6.30 31.10
CA ALA A 133 -1.55 -7.54 31.62
C ALA A 133 -2.35 -8.32 30.55
N ASP A 134 -3.00 -7.62 29.62
CA ASP A 134 -3.70 -8.20 28.47
C ASP A 134 -2.75 -8.64 27.33
N GLY A 135 -1.45 -8.38 27.45
CA GLY A 135 -0.45 -8.68 26.44
C GLY A 135 -0.61 -7.88 25.14
N LYS A 136 -1.32 -6.75 25.15
CA LYS A 136 -1.55 -5.91 23.97
C LYS A 136 -0.58 -4.76 23.81
N GLN A 137 0.10 -4.35 24.89
CA GLN A 137 0.96 -3.17 24.89
C GLN A 137 2.39 -3.52 25.28
N VAL A 138 3.34 -2.83 24.67
CA VAL A 138 4.76 -2.92 25.03
C VAL A 138 5.48 -1.60 24.91
N HIS A 139 6.27 -1.29 25.94
CA HIS A 139 7.23 -0.20 25.94
C HIS A 139 8.56 -0.66 26.55
N CYS A 140 9.63 0.08 26.30
CA CYS A 140 10.92 -0.16 26.93
C CYS A 140 10.97 0.59 28.26
N GLY A 141 11.19 -0.14 29.36
CA GLY A 141 11.50 0.47 30.65
C GLY A 141 12.96 0.89 30.74
N ASP A 142 13.26 1.72 31.75
CA ASP A 142 14.62 2.18 32.03
C ASP A 142 15.47 1.10 32.72
N VAL A 143 14.81 0.22 33.49
CA VAL A 143 15.45 -0.82 34.29
C VAL A 143 15.33 -2.17 33.60
N ARG A 144 16.46 -2.87 33.48
CA ARG A 144 16.50 -4.26 33.05
C ARG A 144 16.01 -5.15 34.19
N LYS A 145 14.94 -5.91 33.95
CA LYS A 145 14.42 -6.90 34.90
C LYS A 145 15.39 -8.07 35.05
N ASN A 146 15.44 -8.65 36.24
CA ASN A 146 16.20 -9.88 36.50
C ASN A 146 15.39 -11.10 36.03
N LEU A 147 15.42 -11.37 34.73
CA LEU A 147 14.75 -12.52 34.11
C LEU A 147 15.79 -13.52 33.57
N PRO A 148 15.50 -14.83 33.57
CA PRO A 148 16.38 -15.83 32.97
C PRO A 148 16.65 -15.56 31.49
N ASP A 149 17.91 -15.73 31.07
CA ASP A 149 18.34 -15.56 29.68
C ASP A 149 18.14 -16.88 28.89
N THR A 150 16.88 -17.21 28.60
CA THR A 150 16.52 -18.40 27.81
C THR A 150 16.83 -18.19 26.32
N PRO A 151 17.07 -19.25 25.53
CA PRO A 151 17.31 -19.12 24.09
C PRO A 151 16.22 -18.35 23.32
N GLN A 152 14.97 -18.46 23.77
CA GLN A 152 13.79 -17.82 23.16
C GLN A 152 13.75 -16.31 23.41
N ARG A 153 14.40 -15.81 24.47
CA ARG A 153 14.34 -14.42 24.89
C ARG A 153 15.27 -13.53 24.06
N PHE A 154 14.79 -12.39 23.57
CA PHE A 154 15.67 -11.39 22.97
C PHE A 154 16.61 -10.76 24.00
N SER A 155 17.91 -10.73 23.68
CA SER A 155 18.93 -10.14 24.55
C SER A 155 20.14 -9.73 23.71
N PRO A 156 20.60 -8.46 23.73
CA PRO A 156 20.13 -7.33 24.53
C PRO A 156 19.05 -6.47 23.85
N CYS A 157 18.74 -6.68 22.57
CA CYS A 157 17.80 -5.84 21.81
C CYS A 157 16.41 -5.81 22.48
N PRO A 158 15.73 -4.63 22.55
CA PRO A 158 14.43 -4.48 23.20
C PRO A 158 13.30 -4.99 22.28
N ASN A 159 13.31 -6.28 21.94
CA ASN A 159 12.39 -6.88 20.98
C ASN A 159 11.46 -7.91 21.65
N VAL A 160 10.32 -8.18 21.02
CA VAL A 160 9.35 -9.21 21.43
C VAL A 160 8.60 -9.74 20.21
N LEU A 161 8.16 -11.01 20.25
CA LEU A 161 7.28 -11.61 19.25
C LEU A 161 5.82 -11.69 19.74
N GLY A 162 4.90 -11.75 18.79
CA GLY A 162 3.54 -12.20 19.04
C GLY A 162 3.46 -13.72 19.24
N LYS A 163 2.47 -14.15 20.02
CA LYS A 163 2.15 -15.58 20.23
C LYS A 163 1.56 -16.22 18.98
N GLN A 164 0.77 -15.46 18.24
CA GLN A 164 0.19 -15.90 16.98
C GLN A 164 1.30 -16.09 15.95
N SER A 165 1.14 -17.10 15.10
CA SER A 165 2.11 -17.44 14.06
C SER A 165 1.41 -17.96 12.82
N LEU A 166 2.03 -17.77 11.66
CA LEU A 166 1.51 -18.19 10.36
C LEU A 166 2.53 -19.10 9.67
N SER A 167 2.08 -20.28 9.20
CA SER A 167 2.87 -21.18 8.32
C SER A 167 2.27 -21.33 6.92
N SER A 168 1.10 -20.75 6.70
CA SER A 168 0.31 -20.80 5.46
C SER A 168 -0.86 -19.83 5.61
N GLY A 169 -1.38 -19.31 4.51
CA GLY A 169 -2.52 -18.42 4.44
C GLY A 169 -2.15 -16.95 4.63
N ARG A 170 -3.12 -16.18 5.12
CA ARG A 170 -3.06 -14.72 5.23
C ARG A 170 -3.31 -14.26 6.66
N PHE A 171 -2.66 -13.18 7.04
CA PHE A 171 -2.71 -12.63 8.40
C PHE A 171 -2.61 -11.11 8.37
N TYR A 172 -3.45 -10.43 9.15
CA TYR A 172 -3.42 -8.98 9.30
C TYR A 172 -3.48 -8.55 10.76
N PHE A 173 -2.74 -7.51 11.12
CA PHE A 173 -2.84 -6.89 12.44
C PHE A 173 -2.50 -5.39 12.40
N GLU A 174 -3.04 -4.63 13.35
CA GLU A 174 -2.79 -3.20 13.47
C GLU A 174 -2.06 -2.85 14.77
N VAL A 175 -1.12 -1.91 14.67
CA VAL A 175 -0.34 -1.43 15.80
C VAL A 175 -0.40 0.08 15.85
N GLN A 176 -0.91 0.63 16.95
CA GLN A 176 -0.80 2.05 17.24
C GLN A 176 0.64 2.37 17.64
N VAL A 177 1.20 3.38 16.96
CA VAL A 177 2.56 3.91 17.13
C VAL A 177 2.56 5.38 17.57
N LYS A 178 1.37 5.96 17.76
CA LYS A 178 1.17 7.35 18.18
C LYS A 178 2.04 7.73 19.38
N GLY A 179 2.71 8.88 19.26
CA GLY A 179 3.54 9.45 20.34
C GLY A 179 4.94 8.84 20.46
N LYS A 180 5.32 7.90 19.59
CA LYS A 180 6.68 7.33 19.56
C LYS A 180 7.60 8.10 18.62
N THR A 181 8.89 8.11 18.95
CA THR A 181 9.95 8.75 18.15
C THR A 181 10.84 7.73 17.44
N ALA A 182 10.81 6.48 17.90
CA ALA A 182 11.47 5.34 17.29
C ALA A 182 10.73 4.02 17.57
N TRP A 183 10.67 3.14 16.58
CA TRP A 183 10.12 1.78 16.69
C TRP A 183 10.50 0.94 15.47
N ASP A 184 10.40 -0.38 15.60
CA ASP A 184 10.42 -1.34 14.48
C ASP A 184 9.21 -2.27 14.58
N LEU A 185 8.55 -2.53 13.46
CA LEU A 185 7.34 -3.35 13.37
C LEU A 185 7.38 -4.22 12.12
N GLY A 186 6.81 -5.42 12.19
CA GLY A 186 6.67 -6.29 11.03
C GLY A 186 6.49 -7.74 11.42
N VAL A 187 7.13 -8.64 10.69
CA VAL A 187 7.15 -10.07 11.02
C VAL A 187 8.57 -10.62 11.04
N ALA A 188 8.76 -11.66 11.86
CA ALA A 188 10.01 -12.38 12.02
C ALA A 188 9.79 -13.89 11.87
N SER A 189 10.77 -14.55 11.28
CA SER A 189 10.85 -16.00 11.18
C SER A 189 11.00 -16.65 12.56
N GLU A 190 10.48 -17.87 12.75
CA GLU A 190 10.53 -18.57 14.04
C GLU A 190 11.95 -18.74 14.59
N LEU A 191 12.91 -19.03 13.70
CA LEU A 191 14.31 -19.31 14.06
C LEU A 191 15.26 -18.10 13.91
N VAL A 192 14.73 -16.87 13.91
CA VAL A 192 15.59 -15.67 13.90
C VAL A 192 16.58 -15.70 15.06
N ASN A 193 17.78 -15.15 14.84
CA ASN A 193 18.74 -14.95 15.92
C ASN A 193 18.19 -13.93 16.92
N ARG A 194 18.11 -14.33 18.21
CA ARG A 194 17.56 -13.51 19.29
C ARG A 194 18.65 -12.94 20.21
N LYS A 195 19.92 -13.27 19.93
CA LYS A 195 21.07 -12.94 20.80
C LYS A 195 22.02 -11.95 20.15
N GLY A 196 22.58 -11.05 20.96
CA GLY A 196 23.54 -10.05 20.51
C GLY A 196 22.91 -9.04 19.55
N LYS A 197 23.67 -8.63 18.54
CA LYS A 197 23.19 -7.68 17.54
C LYS A 197 22.19 -8.38 16.61
N VAL A 198 20.96 -7.88 16.59
CA VAL A 198 19.93 -8.30 15.63
C VAL A 198 20.03 -7.40 14.40
N THR A 199 20.22 -8.00 13.23
CA THR A 199 20.18 -7.32 11.95
C THR A 199 18.80 -7.52 11.36
N LEU A 200 18.09 -6.43 11.07
CA LEU A 200 16.75 -6.49 10.47
C LEU A 200 16.92 -6.56 8.96
N THR A 201 16.97 -7.76 8.39
CA THR A 201 16.89 -7.97 6.93
C THR A 201 16.06 -9.20 6.62
N PRO A 202 15.49 -9.32 5.40
CA PRO A 202 14.81 -10.53 4.97
C PRO A 202 15.71 -11.77 5.03
N GLN A 203 17.01 -11.62 4.73
CA GLN A 203 17.99 -12.71 4.78
C GLN A 203 18.20 -13.23 6.22
N ASP A 204 18.10 -12.34 7.20
CA ASP A 204 18.14 -12.69 8.63
C ASP A 204 16.76 -13.09 9.19
N GLY A 205 15.74 -13.21 8.32
CA GLY A 205 14.39 -13.63 8.67
C GLY A 205 13.47 -12.53 9.20
N PHE A 206 13.74 -11.26 8.88
CA PHE A 206 12.92 -10.12 9.30
C PHE A 206 12.37 -9.34 8.10
N TRP A 207 11.06 -9.09 8.10
CA TRP A 207 10.38 -8.20 7.17
C TRP A 207 9.73 -7.10 7.97
N SER A 208 10.41 -5.94 8.06
CA SER A 208 10.03 -4.89 9.00
C SER A 208 10.20 -3.48 8.46
N LEU A 209 9.39 -2.59 9.03
CA LEU A 209 9.40 -1.15 8.87
C LEU A 209 9.85 -0.52 10.19
N GLY A 210 10.58 0.59 10.14
CA GLY A 210 10.94 1.33 11.33
C GLY A 210 10.92 2.83 11.18
N LEU A 211 10.74 3.50 12.32
CA LEU A 211 10.86 4.94 12.51
C LEU A 211 12.13 5.25 13.30
N ARG A 212 12.88 6.27 12.89
CA ARG A 212 13.95 6.89 13.67
C ARG A 212 13.78 8.41 13.67
N ASN A 213 14.32 9.09 14.68
CA ASN A 213 14.38 10.55 14.74
C ASN A 213 13.03 11.25 14.46
N ARG A 214 11.91 10.65 14.89
CA ARG A 214 10.52 11.17 14.75
C ARG A 214 9.95 11.20 13.33
N ASN A 215 10.77 11.23 12.28
CA ASN A 215 10.30 11.36 10.89
C ASN A 215 11.09 10.55 9.85
N GLU A 216 12.12 9.80 10.24
CA GLU A 216 12.87 8.96 9.31
C GLU A 216 12.26 7.55 9.24
N TYR A 217 11.47 7.30 8.20
CA TYR A 217 10.88 5.99 7.94
C TYR A 217 11.78 5.16 7.03
N ARG A 218 11.96 3.89 7.37
CA ARG A 218 12.74 2.94 6.56
C ARG A 218 12.06 1.57 6.49
N ALA A 219 12.03 1.00 5.30
CA ALA A 219 11.83 -0.44 5.14
C ALA A 219 13.19 -1.13 5.22
N PHE A 220 13.32 -2.11 6.12
CA PHE A 220 14.57 -2.82 6.34
C PHE A 220 14.77 -3.95 5.31
N ALA A 221 14.76 -3.57 4.02
CA ALA A 221 15.17 -4.43 2.93
C ALA A 221 16.71 -4.53 2.86
N SER A 222 17.22 -5.30 1.89
CA SER A 222 18.64 -5.42 1.61
C SER A 222 18.93 -4.95 0.17
N PRO A 223 19.41 -3.70 -0.03
CA PRO A 223 19.70 -2.67 0.96
C PRO A 223 18.43 -2.00 1.54
N SER A 224 18.58 -1.30 2.68
CA SER A 224 17.45 -0.62 3.32
C SER A 224 16.89 0.51 2.45
N VAL A 225 15.57 0.66 2.40
CA VAL A 225 14.88 1.67 1.60
C VAL A 225 14.36 2.79 2.51
N ARG A 226 14.73 4.05 2.23
CA ARG A 226 14.15 5.21 2.91
C ARG A 226 12.78 5.53 2.32
N LEU A 227 11.81 5.82 3.18
CA LEU A 227 10.43 6.11 2.77
C LEU A 227 10.11 7.58 3.02
N CYS A 228 9.49 8.21 2.01
CA CYS A 228 9.05 9.60 2.08
C CYS A 228 7.54 9.63 2.34
N LEU A 229 7.16 9.75 3.62
CA LEU A 229 5.75 9.88 4.02
C LEU A 229 5.39 11.35 4.21
N GLN A 230 4.21 11.78 3.72
CA GLN A 230 3.74 13.16 3.88
C GLN A 230 3.39 13.49 5.34
N SER A 231 2.81 12.52 6.03
CA SER A 231 2.51 12.53 7.46
C SER A 231 2.92 11.18 8.05
N GLY A 232 3.37 11.18 9.31
CA GLY A 232 3.65 9.94 10.02
C GLY A 232 2.37 9.22 10.40
N PRO A 233 2.25 7.89 10.18
CA PRO A 233 1.07 7.14 10.59
C PRO A 233 0.96 7.13 12.12
N GLU A 234 -0.25 7.29 12.66
CA GLU A 234 -0.50 7.04 14.09
C GLU A 234 -0.76 5.55 14.34
N LYS A 235 -1.20 4.83 13.31
CA LYS A 235 -1.42 3.40 13.33
C LYS A 235 -0.93 2.72 12.04
N VAL A 236 -0.21 1.61 12.20
CA VAL A 236 0.38 0.84 11.10
C VAL A 236 -0.29 -0.53 11.02
N GLY A 237 -0.83 -0.87 9.84
CA GLY A 237 -1.34 -2.19 9.52
C GLY A 237 -0.26 -3.05 8.89
N VAL A 238 -0.16 -4.31 9.28
CA VAL A 238 0.79 -5.28 8.71
C VAL A 238 0.00 -6.46 8.16
N PHE A 239 0.12 -6.67 6.86
CA PHE A 239 -0.51 -7.77 6.12
C PHE A 239 0.57 -8.76 5.65
N VAL A 240 0.28 -10.05 5.78
CA VAL A 240 1.11 -11.13 5.27
C VAL A 240 0.27 -12.02 4.37
N ASP A 241 0.78 -12.33 3.20
CA ASP A 241 0.31 -13.40 2.34
C ASP A 241 1.44 -14.43 2.19
N TYR A 242 1.30 -15.57 2.85
CA TYR A 242 2.39 -16.54 2.98
C TYR A 242 2.67 -17.20 1.62
N GLU A 243 1.63 -17.57 0.87
CA GLU A 243 1.74 -18.23 -0.41
C GLU A 243 2.27 -17.30 -1.51
N GLU A 244 1.84 -16.03 -1.52
CA GLU A 244 2.30 -15.03 -2.49
C GLU A 244 3.65 -14.40 -2.10
N GLY A 245 4.22 -14.76 -0.94
CA GLY A 245 5.51 -14.23 -0.52
C GLY A 245 5.47 -12.73 -0.23
N LEU A 246 4.38 -12.24 0.38
CA LEU A 246 4.09 -10.82 0.55
C LEU A 246 4.11 -10.41 2.03
N VAL A 247 4.75 -9.29 2.33
CA VAL A 247 4.55 -8.54 3.60
C VAL A 247 4.31 -7.08 3.28
N SER A 248 3.09 -6.59 3.49
CA SER A 248 2.67 -5.23 3.18
C SER A 248 2.37 -4.41 4.44
N PHE A 249 2.73 -3.13 4.39
CA PHE A 249 2.56 -2.18 5.48
C PHE A 249 1.63 -1.06 5.03
N TYR A 250 0.65 -0.72 5.86
CA TYR A 250 -0.36 0.29 5.57
C TYR A 250 -0.36 1.38 6.64
N ASP A 251 -0.54 2.63 6.22
CA ASP A 251 -1.03 3.69 7.09
C ASP A 251 -2.54 3.51 7.22
N VAL A 252 -2.99 3.08 8.39
CA VAL A 252 -4.41 2.74 8.61
C VAL A 252 -5.28 3.99 8.55
N ASP A 253 -4.75 5.14 8.95
CA ASP A 253 -5.52 6.39 9.02
C ASP A 253 -5.83 6.95 7.63
N THR A 254 -4.93 6.71 6.67
CA THR A 254 -5.07 7.18 5.27
C THR A 254 -5.39 6.06 4.28
N ALA A 255 -5.44 4.82 4.75
CA ALA A 255 -5.51 3.58 3.96
C ALA A 255 -4.38 3.42 2.92
N ALA A 256 -3.32 4.21 3.01
CA ALA A 256 -2.25 4.20 2.04
C ALA A 256 -1.29 3.04 2.29
N LEU A 257 -0.94 2.31 1.22
CA LEU A 257 0.19 1.38 1.24
C LEU A 257 1.49 2.17 1.47
N ILE A 258 2.21 1.85 2.55
CA ILE A 258 3.50 2.43 2.91
C ILE A 258 4.63 1.72 2.15
N TYR A 259 4.66 0.39 2.22
CA TYR A 259 5.70 -0.44 1.61
C TYR A 259 5.24 -1.89 1.49
N SER A 260 5.79 -2.62 0.53
CA SER A 260 5.56 -4.06 0.42
C SER A 260 6.85 -4.79 0.08
N PHE A 261 7.16 -5.82 0.86
CA PHE A 261 8.14 -6.85 0.50
C PHE A 261 7.43 -7.86 -0.39
N THR A 262 7.99 -8.15 -1.56
CA THR A 262 7.42 -9.04 -2.59
C THR A 262 8.43 -10.11 -2.98
N GLY A 263 7.95 -11.26 -3.46
CA GLY A 263 8.82 -12.34 -3.90
C GLY A 263 9.60 -12.99 -2.75
N CYS A 264 9.04 -12.97 -1.55
CA CYS A 264 9.63 -13.61 -0.38
C CYS A 264 9.41 -15.13 -0.44
N SER A 265 10.41 -15.91 -0.10
CA SER A 265 10.25 -17.36 0.10
C SER A 265 10.24 -17.67 1.59
N PHE A 266 9.05 -17.89 2.15
CA PHE A 266 8.92 -18.25 3.55
C PHE A 266 9.05 -19.77 3.73
N ILE A 267 9.89 -20.18 4.66
CA ILE A 267 10.13 -21.61 4.98
C ILE A 267 9.65 -21.94 6.40
N GLN A 268 9.77 -20.99 7.31
CA GLN A 268 9.44 -21.15 8.72
C GLN A 268 8.16 -20.39 9.05
N LYS A 269 7.59 -20.69 10.22
CA LYS A 269 6.50 -19.88 10.77
C LYS A 269 6.93 -18.43 10.91
N LEU A 270 6.03 -17.53 10.56
CA LEU A 270 6.19 -16.09 10.77
C LEU A 270 5.43 -15.67 12.01
N HIS A 271 6.07 -14.87 12.86
CA HIS A 271 5.48 -14.27 14.04
C HIS A 271 5.43 -12.75 13.87
N PRO A 272 4.38 -12.07 14.37
CA PRO A 272 4.40 -10.63 14.56
C PRO A 272 5.63 -10.20 15.35
N TYR A 273 6.32 -9.16 14.89
CA TYR A 273 7.55 -8.65 15.46
C TYR A 273 7.38 -7.20 15.90
N PHE A 274 7.86 -6.92 17.12
CA PHE A 274 7.76 -5.59 17.72
C PHE A 274 9.07 -5.20 18.40
N SER A 275 9.50 -3.96 18.17
CA SER A 275 10.53 -3.29 18.95
C SER A 275 10.06 -1.87 19.27
N PRO A 276 9.70 -1.55 20.53
CA PRO A 276 9.37 -0.17 20.90
C PRO A 276 10.59 0.77 20.90
N CYS A 277 11.79 0.25 20.59
CA CYS A 277 13.07 0.93 20.76
C CYS A 277 13.31 1.38 22.22
N LEU A 278 14.44 2.04 22.49
CA LEU A 278 14.76 2.53 23.84
C LEU A 278 13.85 3.71 24.22
N ASN A 279 13.71 3.95 25.53
CA ASN A 279 12.86 5.01 26.09
C ASN A 279 13.37 6.44 25.77
N ASP A 280 14.66 6.59 25.45
CA ASP A 280 15.29 7.86 25.05
C ASP A 280 15.01 9.03 26.02
N GLY A 281 15.33 8.85 27.30
CA GLY A 281 15.07 9.86 28.33
C GLY A 281 13.58 10.16 28.58
N GLY A 282 12.68 9.30 28.10
CA GLY A 282 11.23 9.47 28.20
C GLY A 282 10.57 9.98 26.92
N GLU A 283 11.35 10.46 25.94
CA GLU A 283 10.82 10.97 24.68
C GLU A 283 10.11 9.89 23.86
N ASN A 284 10.50 8.62 24.02
CA ASN A 284 9.92 7.47 23.32
C ASN A 284 9.12 6.53 24.25
N SER A 285 8.64 7.04 25.38
CA SER A 285 7.96 6.29 26.44
C SER A 285 6.61 5.70 26.03
N ALA A 286 5.96 6.26 25.01
CA ALA A 286 4.68 5.75 24.51
C ALA A 286 4.80 4.28 24.08
N PRO A 287 3.82 3.43 24.43
CA PRO A 287 3.84 2.03 24.07
C PRO A 287 3.47 1.81 22.61
N LEU A 288 3.92 0.68 22.06
CA LEU A 288 3.26 0.06 20.93
C LEU A 288 2.01 -0.65 21.46
N ILE A 289 0.87 -0.48 20.78
CA ILE A 289 -0.41 -1.06 21.21
C ILE A 289 -1.02 -1.85 20.04
N ASN A 290 -1.22 -3.15 20.22
CA ASN A 290 -1.98 -3.97 19.28
C ASN A 290 -3.45 -3.57 19.36
N CYS A 291 -4.01 -3.09 18.25
CA CYS A 291 -5.40 -2.64 18.18
C CYS A 291 -6.31 -3.77 17.70
N PRO A 292 -7.52 -3.91 18.27
CA PRO A 292 -8.54 -4.76 17.68
C PRO A 292 -8.95 -4.18 16.32
N VAL A 293 -9.12 -5.06 15.33
CA VAL A 293 -9.65 -4.70 14.02
C VAL A 293 -11.12 -5.12 14.01
N ASN A 294 -12.01 -4.14 13.87
CA ASN A 294 -13.44 -4.43 13.76
C ASN A 294 -13.70 -5.09 12.41
N GLN A 295 -13.91 -6.40 12.39
CA GLN A 295 -14.41 -7.09 11.22
C GLN A 295 -15.84 -6.64 10.99
N ILE A 296 -16.05 -5.71 10.05
CA ILE A 296 -17.40 -5.45 9.58
C ILE A 296 -17.74 -6.60 8.63
N GLU A 297 -18.62 -7.50 9.05
CA GLU A 297 -19.22 -8.49 8.16
C GLU A 297 -19.96 -7.74 7.04
N HIS A 298 -19.29 -7.56 5.91
CA HIS A 298 -19.86 -6.91 4.73
C HIS A 298 -20.20 -7.97 3.68
N PRO A 299 -21.48 -8.41 3.57
CA PRO A 299 -21.93 -9.33 2.51
C PRO A 299 -21.84 -8.76 1.08
N LEU A 300 -21.31 -7.53 0.91
CA LEU A 300 -21.26 -6.82 -0.38
C LEU A 300 -19.92 -6.94 -1.11
N LEU A 301 -18.83 -7.30 -0.42
CA LEU A 301 -17.52 -7.50 -1.07
C LEU A 301 -17.50 -8.79 -1.90
N ASP A 302 -18.22 -9.83 -1.47
CA ASP A 302 -18.43 -11.04 -2.26
C ASP A 302 -19.13 -10.71 -3.60
N LEU A 303 -20.13 -9.83 -3.58
CA LEU A 303 -20.82 -9.42 -4.81
C LEU A 303 -19.94 -8.55 -5.72
N TYR A 304 -19.10 -7.69 -5.14
CA TYR A 304 -18.22 -6.79 -5.90
C TYR A 304 -17.07 -7.54 -6.58
N MET A 305 -16.45 -8.50 -5.88
CA MET A 305 -15.41 -9.36 -6.45
C MET A 305 -15.97 -10.33 -7.51
N VAL A 306 -17.18 -10.88 -7.28
CA VAL A 306 -17.89 -11.66 -8.30
C VAL A 306 -18.18 -10.81 -9.53
N THR A 307 -18.56 -9.55 -9.39
CA THR A 307 -18.84 -8.66 -10.53
C THR A 307 -17.57 -8.33 -11.33
N ILE A 308 -16.43 -8.06 -10.67
CA ILE A 308 -15.17 -7.77 -11.36
C ILE A 308 -14.65 -9.01 -12.12
N LEU A 309 -14.76 -10.21 -11.55
CA LEU A 309 -14.41 -11.45 -12.23
C LEU A 309 -15.35 -11.73 -13.43
N TYR A 310 -16.64 -11.44 -13.29
CA TYR A 310 -17.63 -11.65 -14.36
C TYR A 310 -17.45 -10.68 -15.54
N VAL A 311 -16.99 -9.45 -15.30
CA VAL A 311 -16.76 -8.44 -16.36
C VAL A 311 -15.46 -8.71 -17.13
N HIS A 312 -14.50 -9.46 -16.56
CA HIS A 312 -13.24 -9.82 -17.23
C HIS A 312 -13.29 -11.15 -18.01
N GLN A 313 -14.45 -11.82 -18.06
CA GLN A 313 -14.61 -13.13 -18.69
C GLN A 313 -15.63 -13.15 -19.84
N ILE A 314 -16.03 -11.96 -20.34
CA ILE A 314 -16.87 -11.73 -21.53
C ILE A 314 -16.07 -10.87 -22.51
#